data_AF-A0A6P0Y202-F1
#
_entry.id   AF-A0A6P0Y202-F1
#
_cell.length_a   1.000
_cell.length_b   1.000
_cell.length_c   1.000
_cell.angle_alpha   90.00
_cell.angle_beta   90.00
_cell.angle_gamma   90.00
#
_symmetry.space_group_name_H-M   'P 1'
#
loop_
_entity.id
_entity.type
_entity.pdbx_description
1 polymer ?
#
loop_
_entity_poly.entity_id
_entity_poly.type
_entity_poly.pdbx_seq_one_letter_code
_entity_poly.pdbx_strand_id
1 'polypeptide(L)'
;MQAVASIYADALEHGGLVHVYANGHSRLAVEEMVIRMGALTGFHAILSVGLATFTDVVGANGIRVNQEVERVEGLGEVMLNEYDIGPHDALLAISATGTTVAAVDMALAFNQRYPDHPLIALCSREWD
;
A
#
# COMPACT_ATOMS: atom_id res chain seq x y z
N MET A 1 2.88 0.67 18.17
CA MET A 1 1.42 0.82 18.00
C MET A 1 0.93 2.22 18.35
N GLN A 2 1.12 2.75 19.57
CA GLN A 2 0.67 4.12 19.91
C GLN A 2 1.28 5.22 19.00
N ALA A 3 2.60 5.18 18.77
CA ALA A 3 3.25 6.13 17.87
C ALA A 3 2.67 6.13 16.43
N VAL A 4 2.31 4.96 15.92
CA VAL A 4 1.69 4.82 14.59
C VAL A 4 0.26 5.37 14.59
N ALA A 5 -0.51 5.12 15.65
CA ALA A 5 -1.85 5.68 15.78
C ALA A 5 -1.85 7.21 15.83
N SER A 6 -0.85 7.83 16.49
CA SER A 6 -0.68 9.29 16.49
C SER A 6 -0.41 9.83 15.08
N ILE A 7 0.43 9.17 14.28
CA ILE A 7 0.66 9.58 12.88
C ILE A 7 -0.64 9.61 12.09
N TYR A 8 -1.48 8.58 12.22
CA TYR A 8 -2.76 8.53 11.52
C TYR A 8 -3.72 9.60 12.04
N ALA A 9 -3.77 9.81 13.36
CA ALA A 9 -4.61 10.86 13.95
C ALA A 9 -4.19 12.25 13.44
N ASP A 10 -2.90 12.54 13.42
CA ASP A 10 -2.33 13.82 12.96
C ASP A 10 -2.66 14.06 11.48
N ALA A 11 -2.47 13.04 10.62
CA ALA A 11 -2.82 13.15 9.20
C ALA A 11 -4.30 13.52 9.01
N LEU A 12 -5.19 12.79 9.69
CA LEU A 12 -6.64 12.98 9.57
C LEU A 12 -7.10 14.33 10.17
N GLU A 13 -6.52 14.75 11.29
CA GLU A 13 -6.84 16.04 11.94
C GLU A 13 -6.51 17.24 11.03
N HIS A 14 -5.43 17.13 10.26
CA HIS A 14 -4.99 18.17 9.33
C HIS A 14 -5.59 18.03 7.92
N GLY A 15 -6.61 17.18 7.76
CA GLY A 15 -7.33 17.00 6.50
C GLY A 15 -6.58 16.17 5.45
N GLY A 16 -5.51 15.49 5.85
CA GLY A 16 -4.81 14.52 5.03
C GLY A 16 -5.45 13.12 5.06
N LEU A 17 -4.86 12.22 4.30
CA LEU A 17 -5.27 10.83 4.14
C LEU A 17 -4.17 9.86 4.59
N VAL A 18 -4.59 8.66 4.99
CA VAL A 18 -3.69 7.51 5.13
C VAL A 18 -3.86 6.64 3.89
N HIS A 19 -2.91 6.74 2.96
CA HIS A 19 -2.87 5.89 1.78
C HIS A 19 -2.43 4.49 2.19
N VAL A 20 -3.18 3.47 1.79
CA VAL A 20 -2.93 2.07 2.14
C VAL A 20 -2.59 1.30 0.89
N TYR A 21 -1.32 0.93 0.77
CA TYR A 21 -0.84 0.06 -0.29
C TYR A 21 -0.75 -1.39 0.19
N ALA A 22 -1.11 -2.33 -0.69
CA ALA A 22 -0.83 -3.74 -0.49
C ALA A 22 -0.75 -4.49 -1.83
N ASN A 23 -0.05 -5.61 -1.83
CA ASN A 23 -0.01 -6.57 -2.94
C ASN A 23 -0.29 -8.00 -2.45
N GLY A 24 -0.68 -8.87 -3.38
CA GLY A 24 -1.11 -10.24 -3.11
C GLY A 24 -2.24 -10.32 -2.09
N HIS A 25 -2.17 -11.30 -1.20
CA HIS A 25 -3.17 -11.52 -0.16
C HIS A 25 -3.16 -10.44 0.94
N SER A 26 -2.10 -9.64 1.05
CA SER A 26 -2.06 -8.50 1.97
C SER A 26 -3.14 -7.47 1.67
N ARG A 27 -3.73 -7.48 0.47
CA ARG A 27 -4.91 -6.66 0.13
C ARG A 27 -6.10 -6.88 1.08
N LEU A 28 -6.21 -8.04 1.73
CA LEU A 28 -7.31 -8.31 2.66
C LEU A 28 -7.32 -7.30 3.81
N ALA A 29 -6.15 -6.83 4.25
CA ALA A 29 -6.06 -5.76 5.25
C ALA A 29 -6.64 -4.44 4.71
N VAL A 30 -6.46 -4.15 3.42
CA VAL A 30 -7.07 -2.98 2.77
C VAL A 30 -8.59 -3.11 2.73
N GLU A 31 -9.11 -4.29 2.36
CA GLU A 31 -10.56 -4.53 2.33
C GLU A 31 -11.22 -4.43 3.69
N GLU A 32 -10.52 -4.83 4.76
CA GLU A 32 -11.03 -4.71 6.14
C GLU A 32 -10.90 -3.29 6.70
N MET A 33 -10.10 -2.41 6.09
CA MET A 33 -9.85 -1.06 6.62
C MET A 33 -10.49 0.05 5.79
N VAL A 34 -10.50 -0.09 4.47
CA VAL A 34 -10.89 0.96 3.52
C VAL A 34 -12.34 0.75 3.09
N ILE A 35 -13.18 1.79 3.28
CA ILE A 35 -14.57 1.87 2.81
C ILE A 35 -15.41 0.64 3.25
N ARG A 36 -15.54 0.45 4.57
CA ARG A 36 -16.50 -0.49 5.16
C ARG A 36 -17.45 0.18 6.15
N MET A 37 -18.58 -0.47 6.43
CA MET A 37 -19.53 0.02 7.43
C MET A 37 -18.86 0.12 8.81
N GLY A 38 -18.85 1.33 9.39
CA GLY A 38 -18.15 1.61 10.64
C GLY A 38 -16.64 1.81 10.51
N ALA A 39 -16.09 1.91 9.28
CA ALA A 39 -14.71 2.32 9.07
C ALA A 39 -14.49 3.77 9.51
N LEU A 40 -13.27 4.06 9.97
CA LEU A 40 -12.81 5.42 10.15
C LEU A 40 -12.57 6.05 8.76
N THR A 41 -13.14 7.22 8.52
CA THR A 41 -12.92 7.97 7.26
C THR A 41 -11.45 8.40 7.13
N GLY A 42 -10.95 8.43 5.90
CA GLY A 42 -9.63 8.98 5.55
C GLY A 42 -8.54 7.94 5.29
N PHE A 43 -8.86 6.64 5.40
CA PHE A 43 -8.03 5.58 4.83
C PHE A 43 -8.39 5.37 3.36
N HIS A 44 -7.38 5.40 2.49
CA HIS A 44 -7.56 5.43 1.04
C HIS A 44 -6.68 4.37 0.35
N ALA A 45 -7.28 3.50 -0.46
CA ALA A 45 -6.54 2.38 -1.07
C ALA A 45 -5.66 2.79 -2.26
N ILE A 46 -4.44 2.25 -2.30
CA ILE A 46 -3.57 2.22 -3.48
C ILE A 46 -3.39 0.76 -3.87
N LEU A 47 -4.14 0.30 -4.89
CA LEU A 47 -4.14 -1.08 -5.34
C LEU A 47 -4.05 -1.16 -6.86
N SER A 48 -3.22 -2.08 -7.36
CA SER A 48 -3.20 -2.46 -8.78
C SER A 48 -3.92 -3.79 -8.98
N VAL A 49 -4.75 -3.90 -10.01
CA VAL A 49 -5.46 -5.15 -10.38
C VAL A 49 -4.48 -6.30 -10.58
N GLY A 50 -3.36 -6.06 -11.26
CA GLY A 50 -2.32 -7.07 -11.51
C GLY A 50 -1.55 -7.50 -10.25
N LEU A 51 -1.71 -6.78 -9.14
CA LEU A 51 -1.08 -7.10 -7.86
C LEU A 51 -2.08 -7.55 -6.79
N ALA A 52 -3.38 -7.29 -6.96
CA ALA A 52 -4.40 -7.57 -5.95
C ALA A 52 -5.32 -8.73 -6.34
N THR A 53 -5.56 -8.97 -7.63
CA THR A 53 -6.48 -10.04 -8.06
C THR A 53 -5.83 -11.42 -7.98
N PHE A 54 -6.61 -12.40 -7.53
CA PHE A 54 -6.14 -13.77 -7.23
C PHE A 54 -7.02 -14.86 -7.86
N THR A 55 -8.11 -14.48 -8.53
CA THR A 55 -9.10 -15.43 -9.07
C THR A 55 -8.70 -16.03 -10.41
N ASP A 56 -7.86 -15.33 -11.17
CA ASP A 56 -7.46 -15.74 -12.50
C ASP A 56 -6.22 -16.64 -12.45
N VAL A 57 -6.39 -17.93 -12.70
CA VAL A 57 -5.27 -18.88 -12.78
C VAL A 57 -4.56 -18.77 -14.14
N VAL A 58 -5.32 -18.53 -15.21
CA VAL A 58 -4.83 -18.33 -16.59
C VAL A 58 -5.62 -17.21 -17.26
N GLY A 59 -5.05 -16.58 -18.30
CA GLY A 59 -5.70 -15.50 -19.05
C GLY A 59 -4.92 -14.18 -18.97
N ALA A 60 -5.58 -13.08 -19.30
CA ALA A 60 -4.97 -11.75 -19.40
C ALA A 60 -4.40 -11.22 -18.06
N ASN A 61 -4.91 -11.70 -16.93
CA ASN A 61 -4.48 -11.34 -15.57
C ASN A 61 -4.10 -12.58 -14.75
N GLY A 62 -3.63 -13.63 -15.42
CA GLY A 62 -3.32 -14.91 -14.78
C GLY A 62 -2.16 -14.80 -13.79
N ILE A 63 -2.12 -15.69 -12.80
CA ILE A 63 -1.15 -15.64 -11.69
C ILE A 63 0.32 -15.50 -12.12
N ARG A 64 0.74 -16.14 -13.21
CA ARG A 64 2.13 -16.03 -13.72
C ARG A 64 2.46 -14.62 -14.21
N VAL A 65 1.50 -13.95 -14.84
CA VAL A 65 1.66 -12.56 -15.28
C VAL A 65 1.79 -11.67 -14.05
N ASN A 66 0.94 -11.86 -13.05
CA ASN A 66 0.95 -11.08 -11.81
C ASN A 66 2.26 -11.25 -11.03
N GLN A 67 2.83 -12.47 -11.00
CA GLN A 67 4.14 -12.74 -10.40
C GLN A 67 5.29 -12.02 -11.10
N GLU A 68 5.21 -11.84 -12.43
CA GLU A 68 6.20 -11.05 -13.15
C GLU A 68 5.98 -9.54 -12.94
N VAL A 69 4.73 -9.08 -12.94
CA VAL A 69 4.37 -7.68 -12.62
C VAL A 69 4.85 -7.29 -11.22
N GLU A 70 4.75 -8.19 -10.23
CA GLU A 70 5.25 -7.97 -8.87
C GLU A 70 6.76 -7.68 -8.80
N ARG A 71 7.53 -8.10 -9.82
CA ARG A 71 8.98 -7.92 -9.90
C ARG A 71 9.43 -6.76 -10.79
N VAL A 72 8.49 -6.05 -11.43
CA VAL A 72 8.83 -4.89 -12.26
C VAL A 72 9.27 -3.75 -11.35
N GLU A 73 10.54 -3.35 -11.47
CA GLU A 73 11.09 -2.18 -10.78
C GLU A 73 10.48 -0.88 -11.33
N GLY A 74 10.28 0.11 -10.46
CA GLY A 74 9.66 1.40 -10.81
C GLY A 74 8.14 1.38 -10.95
N LEU A 75 7.49 0.25 -10.67
CA LEU A 75 6.02 0.16 -10.68
C LEU A 75 5.39 1.04 -9.61
N GLY A 76 6.04 1.22 -8.46
CA GLY A 76 5.61 2.11 -7.38
C GLY A 76 5.49 3.57 -7.84
N GLU A 77 6.48 4.07 -8.56
CA GLU A 77 6.45 5.42 -9.16
C GLU A 77 5.29 5.58 -10.15
N VAL A 78 5.08 4.58 -11.01
CA VAL A 78 3.97 4.58 -11.97
C VAL A 78 2.63 4.61 -11.24
N MET A 79 2.47 3.80 -10.18
CA MET A 79 1.26 3.79 -9.37
C MET A 79 1.03 5.13 -8.65
N LEU A 80 2.08 5.75 -8.11
CA LEU A 80 1.97 7.04 -7.41
C LEU A 80 1.56 8.19 -8.33
N ASN A 81 1.80 8.10 -9.65
CA ASN A 81 1.34 9.12 -10.60
C ASN A 81 -0.18 9.22 -10.73
N GLU A 82 -0.92 8.19 -10.31
CA GLU A 82 -2.39 8.18 -10.33
C GLU A 82 -3.01 8.88 -9.11
N TYR A 83 -2.19 9.30 -8.14
CA TYR A 83 -2.65 9.88 -6.89
C TYR A 83 -2.05 11.27 -6.66
N ASP A 84 -2.87 12.18 -6.12
CA ASP A 84 -2.41 13.44 -5.57
C ASP A 84 -2.14 13.25 -4.08
N ILE A 85 -0.88 13.39 -3.66
CA ILE A 85 -0.45 13.21 -2.27
C ILE A 85 -0.32 14.58 -1.63
N GLY A 86 -1.21 14.87 -0.69
CA GLY A 86 -1.29 16.11 0.06
C GLY A 86 -0.17 16.25 1.11
N PRO A 87 0.05 17.46 1.65
CA PRO A 87 1.16 17.76 2.56
C PRO A 87 1.07 17.10 3.95
N HIS A 88 -0.08 16.54 4.31
CA HIS A 88 -0.33 15.89 5.60
C HIS A 88 -0.63 14.40 5.46
N ASP A 89 -0.46 13.85 4.27
CA ASP A 89 -0.77 12.46 3.99
C ASP A 89 0.31 11.52 4.54
N ALA A 90 -0.06 10.26 4.74
CA ALA A 90 0.86 9.21 5.16
C ALA A 90 0.67 7.97 4.29
N LEU A 91 1.72 7.14 4.19
CA LEU A 91 1.65 5.83 3.54
C LEU A 91 1.70 4.71 4.57
N LEU A 92 0.76 3.77 4.49
CA LEU A 92 0.83 2.45 5.09
C LEU A 92 1.05 1.42 3.98
N ALA A 93 2.26 0.85 3.91
CA ALA A 93 2.59 -0.25 3.02
C ALA A 93 2.45 -1.59 3.75
N ILE A 94 1.54 -2.44 3.28
CA ILE A 94 1.28 -3.76 3.86
C ILE A 94 1.82 -4.83 2.92
N SER A 95 2.77 -5.61 3.42
CA SER A 95 3.28 -6.79 2.75
C SER A 95 3.44 -7.88 3.79
N ALA A 96 2.98 -9.10 3.50
CA ALA A 96 3.16 -10.21 4.42
C ALA A 96 4.65 -10.29 4.80
N THR A 97 5.52 -10.37 3.78
CA THR A 97 6.98 -10.52 3.89
C THR A 97 7.75 -9.27 4.27
N GLY A 98 7.28 -8.10 3.83
CA GLY A 98 8.10 -6.89 3.81
C GLY A 98 9.26 -6.96 2.82
N THR A 99 9.33 -8.01 1.99
CA THR A 99 10.41 -8.27 1.03
C THR A 99 9.92 -8.45 -0.41
N THR A 100 8.61 -8.35 -0.65
CA THR A 100 8.08 -8.37 -2.02
C THR A 100 8.62 -7.18 -2.80
N VAL A 101 9.10 -7.41 -4.03
CA VAL A 101 9.73 -6.37 -4.86
C VAL A 101 8.80 -5.18 -5.03
N ALA A 102 7.54 -5.41 -5.42
CA ALA A 102 6.55 -4.34 -5.56
C ALA A 102 6.29 -3.53 -4.27
N ALA A 103 6.31 -4.15 -3.08
CA ALA A 103 6.10 -3.40 -1.84
C ALA A 103 7.32 -2.57 -1.44
N VAL A 104 8.52 -3.11 -1.62
CA VAL A 104 9.76 -2.38 -1.42
C VAL A 104 9.86 -1.23 -2.41
N ASP A 105 9.53 -1.47 -3.68
CA ASP A 105 9.53 -0.47 -4.75
C ASP A 105 8.54 0.67 -4.46
N MET A 106 7.30 0.36 -4.06
CA MET A 106 6.33 1.37 -3.62
C MET A 106 6.85 2.20 -2.43
N ALA A 107 7.42 1.54 -1.41
CA ALA A 107 7.94 2.24 -0.24
C ALA A 107 9.12 3.16 -0.59
N LEU A 108 10.04 2.69 -1.44
CA LEU A 108 11.18 3.48 -1.91
C LEU A 108 10.72 4.67 -2.76
N ALA A 109 9.81 4.44 -3.72
CA ALA A 109 9.24 5.48 -4.57
C ALA A 109 8.58 6.58 -3.73
N PHE A 110 7.71 6.19 -2.79
CA PHE A 110 7.04 7.14 -1.90
C PHE A 110 8.04 7.96 -1.08
N ASN A 111 9.03 7.31 -0.46
CA ASN A 111 10.03 8.00 0.36
C ASN A 111 10.97 8.91 -0.48
N GLN A 112 11.24 8.56 -1.73
CA GLN A 112 12.04 9.40 -2.63
C GLN A 112 11.29 10.66 -3.05
N ARG A 113 9.99 10.55 -3.34
CA ARG A 113 9.15 11.67 -3.79
C ARG A 113 8.63 12.53 -2.63
N TYR A 114 8.41 11.91 -1.47
CA TYR A 114 7.80 12.51 -0.28
C TYR A 114 8.64 12.19 0.98
N PRO A 115 9.90 12.67 1.06
CA PRO A 115 10.85 12.28 2.11
C PRO A 115 10.45 12.72 3.52
N ASP A 116 9.61 13.75 3.64
CA ASP A 116 9.12 14.26 4.93
C ASP A 116 7.79 13.61 5.35
N HIS A 117 7.16 12.81 4.47
CA HIS A 117 5.89 12.16 4.75
C HIS A 117 6.10 10.88 5.57
N PRO A 118 5.22 10.60 6.54
CA PRO A 118 5.29 9.36 7.30
C PRO A 118 5.08 8.12 6.41
N LEU A 119 5.99 7.15 6.51
CA LEU A 119 5.88 5.83 5.90
C LEU A 119 5.87 4.75 6.98
N ILE A 120 4.79 3.97 7.02
CA ILE A 120 4.60 2.87 7.93
C ILE A 120 4.62 1.57 7.12
N ALA A 121 5.42 0.59 7.55
CA ALA A 121 5.40 -0.76 7.01
C ALA A 121 4.73 -1.73 7.99
N LEU A 122 3.77 -2.51 7.50
CA LEU A 122 3.18 -3.64 8.22
C LEU A 122 3.59 -4.94 7.55
N CYS A 123 4.47 -5.69 8.22
CA CYS A 123 4.98 -6.99 7.79
C CYS A 123 5.33 -7.88 8.98
N SER A 124 5.48 -9.19 8.76
CA SER A 124 6.11 -10.04 9.77
C SER A 124 7.63 -9.82 9.77
N ARG A 125 8.21 -9.80 10.98
CA ARG A 125 9.66 -9.72 11.18
C ARG A 125 10.34 -11.09 11.13
N GLU A 126 9.56 -12.14 11.31
CA GLU A 126 10.02 -13.53 11.38
C GLU A 126 9.50 -14.27 10.14
N TRP A 127 10.44 -14.85 9.40
CA TRP A 127 10.24 -15.71 8.25
C TRP A 127 10.98 -16.99 8.56
N ASP A 128 10.26 -18.04 8.96
CA ASP A 128 10.80 -19.40 9.02
C ASP A 128 10.92 -19.99 7.60
#